data_AF-T1JKM3-F1
#
_entry.id   AF-T1JKM3-F1
#
_cell.length_a   1.000
_cell.length_b   1.000
_cell.length_c   1.000
_cell.angle_alpha   90.00
_cell.angle_beta   90.00
_cell.angle_gamma   90.00
#
_symmetry.space_group_name_H-M   'P 1'
#
loop_
_entity.id
_entity.type
_entity.pdbx_description
1 polymer ?
#
loop_
_entity_poly.entity_id
_entity_poly.type
_entity_poly.pdbx_seq_one_letter_code
_entity_poly.pdbx_strand_id
1 'polypeptide(L)'
;MTGELLTEIIKEIQKIGFTVIAIVSNMGGKNNKVWNDLNVNVNKTYFKNPDCERNIWVFCDVPHLLKLMRNHLVDEGLRLADGTAVNKKLIEDLME
;
A
#
# COMPACT_ATOMS: atom_id res chain seq x y z
N MET A 1 -11.42 2.47 -9.71
CA MET A 1 -10.29 3.38 -9.99
C MET A 1 -9.50 2.81 -11.15
N THR A 2 -9.16 3.62 -12.15
CA THR A 2 -8.26 3.30 -13.26
C THR A 2 -7.08 4.29 -13.25
N GLY A 3 -5.96 3.95 -13.88
CA GLY A 3 -4.82 4.87 -13.97
C GLY A 3 -5.15 6.17 -14.73
N GLU A 4 -5.97 6.08 -15.77
CA GLU A 4 -6.46 7.22 -16.57
C GLU A 4 -7.28 8.19 -15.71
N LEU A 5 -8.32 7.68 -15.04
CA LEU A 5 -9.18 8.51 -14.18
C LEU A 5 -8.39 9.14 -13.03
N LEU A 6 -7.46 8.39 -12.42
CA LEU A 6 -6.58 8.92 -11.38
C LEU A 6 -5.74 10.10 -11.91
N THR A 7 -5.20 9.96 -13.12
CA THR A 7 -4.42 11.00 -13.78
C THR A 7 -5.26 12.24 -14.01
N GLU A 8 -6.47 12.10 -14.55
CA GLU A 8 -7.41 13.21 -14.77
C GLU A 8 -7.74 13.94 -13.46
N ILE A 9 -8.06 13.20 -12.39
CA ILE A 9 -8.35 13.78 -11.08
C ILE A 9 -7.17 14.59 -10.56
N ILE A 10 -5.94 14.07 -10.68
CA ILE A 10 -4.73 14.79 -10.25
C ILE A 10 -4.60 16.10 -11.02
N LYS A 11 -4.82 16.08 -12.35
CA LYS A 11 -4.77 17.30 -13.17
C LYS A 11 -5.79 18.35 -12.72
N GLU A 12 -7.03 17.94 -12.49
CA GLU A 12 -8.08 18.86 -12.05
C GLU A 12 -7.79 19.47 -10.67
N ILE A 13 -7.29 18.68 -9.73
CA ILE A 13 -6.89 19.17 -8.39
C ILE A 13 -5.72 20.18 -8.51
N GLN A 14 -4.81 19.99 -9.46
CA GLN A 14 -3.71 20.92 -9.67
C GLN A 14 -4.14 22.22 -10.35
N LYS A 15 -5.09 22.17 -11.28
CA LYS A 15 -5.65 23.37 -11.92
C LYS A 15 -6.28 24.35 -10.93
N ILE A 16 -6.89 23.83 -9.86
CA ILE A 16 -7.48 24.64 -8.79
C ILE A 16 -6.46 25.11 -7.73
N GLY A 17 -5.16 24.86 -7.94
CA GLY A 17 -4.07 25.39 -7.12
C GLY A 17 -3.56 24.47 -6.00
N PHE A 18 -4.12 23.27 -5.84
CA PHE A 18 -3.63 22.30 -4.85
C PHE A 18 -2.51 21.43 -5.43
N THR A 19 -1.53 21.07 -4.61
CA THR A 19 -0.49 20.11 -5.01
C THR A 19 -0.82 18.73 -4.47
N VAL A 20 -0.92 17.75 -5.36
CA VAL A 20 -0.97 16.33 -4.99
C VAL A 20 0.46 15.79 -4.85
N ILE A 21 0.86 15.44 -3.63
CA ILE A 21 2.20 14.88 -3.33
C ILE A 21 2.17 13.36 -3.09
N ALA A 22 1.01 12.80 -2.77
CA ALA A 22 0.87 11.39 -2.43
C ALA A 22 -0.56 10.91 -2.68
N ILE A 23 -0.71 9.60 -2.85
CA ILE A 23 -1.99 8.89 -2.88
C ILE A 23 -1.96 7.73 -1.88
N VAL A 24 -3.12 7.43 -1.29
CA VAL A 24 -3.31 6.31 -0.37
C VAL A 24 -4.41 5.41 -0.92
N SER A 25 -4.15 4.10 -0.98
CA SER A 25 -5.18 3.12 -1.38
C SER A 25 -5.16 1.88 -0.50
N ASN A 26 -6.29 1.17 -0.43
CA ASN A 26 -6.30 -0.18 0.11
C ASN A 26 -5.54 -1.16 -0.83
N MET A 27 -5.30 -2.37 -0.36
CA MET A 27 -4.53 -3.41 -1.09
C MET A 27 -5.42 -4.40 -1.87
N GLY A 28 -6.62 -3.97 -2.30
CA GLY A 28 -7.49 -4.80 -3.11
C GLY A 28 -6.95 -5.01 -4.54
N GLY A 29 -7.30 -6.13 -5.17
CA GLY A 29 -6.76 -6.51 -6.50
C GLY A 29 -6.92 -5.44 -7.60
N LYS A 30 -8.01 -4.64 -7.56
CA LYS A 30 -8.20 -3.52 -8.49
C LYS A 30 -7.16 -2.39 -8.30
N ASN A 31 -6.77 -2.10 -7.05
CA ASN A 31 -5.76 -1.08 -6.76
C ASN A 31 -4.36 -1.58 -7.05
N ASN A 32 -4.10 -2.88 -6.82
CA ASN A 32 -2.84 -3.50 -7.23
C ASN A 32 -2.64 -3.41 -8.75
N LYS A 33 -3.71 -3.54 -9.54
CA LYS A 33 -3.63 -3.28 -10.99
C LYS A 33 -3.21 -1.84 -11.30
N VAL A 34 -3.80 -0.85 -10.63
CA VAL A 34 -3.41 0.56 -10.81
C VAL A 34 -1.95 0.79 -10.42
N TRP A 35 -1.46 0.16 -9.34
CA TRP A 35 -0.05 0.26 -8.97
C TRP A 35 0.88 -0.31 -10.05
N ASN A 36 0.51 -1.45 -10.64
CA ASN A 36 1.25 -2.05 -11.75
C ASN A 36 1.24 -1.13 -12.99
N ASP A 37 0.10 -0.56 -13.34
CA ASP A 37 -0.04 0.38 -14.47
C ASP A 37 0.85 1.63 -14.26
N LEU A 38 1.03 2.07 -13.01
CA LEU A 38 1.91 3.18 -12.62
C LEU A 38 3.38 2.77 -12.44
N ASN A 39 3.71 1.49 -12.64
CA ASN A 39 5.03 0.90 -12.39
C ASN A 39 5.56 1.17 -10.97
N VAL A 40 4.67 1.01 -9.98
CA VAL A 40 4.97 1.11 -8.55
C VAL A 40 5.35 -0.27 -8.01
N ASN A 41 6.48 -0.35 -7.31
CA ASN A 41 6.98 -1.57 -6.70
C ASN A 41 7.86 -1.25 -5.48
N VAL A 42 8.42 -2.28 -4.84
CA VAL A 42 9.24 -2.15 -3.63
C VAL A 42 10.48 -1.26 -3.79
N ASN A 43 11.01 -1.12 -5.00
CA ASN A 43 12.18 -0.27 -5.29
C ASN A 43 11.78 1.11 -5.82
N LYS A 44 10.57 1.25 -6.37
CA LYS A 44 10.04 2.48 -6.93
C LYS A 44 8.63 2.72 -6.39
N THR A 45 8.54 3.46 -5.29
CA THR A 45 7.30 3.69 -4.54
C THR A 45 6.56 4.97 -4.97
N TYR A 46 6.81 5.45 -6.18
CA TYR A 46 6.24 6.68 -6.72
C TYR A 46 6.03 6.59 -8.23
N PHE A 47 5.20 7.49 -8.75
CA PHE A 47 5.09 7.78 -10.17
C PHE A 47 5.29 9.28 -10.44
N LYS A 48 5.53 9.64 -11.70
CA LYS A 48 5.71 11.04 -12.09
C LYS A 48 4.37 11.74 -12.17
N ASN A 49 4.30 12.94 -11.61
CA ASN A 49 3.13 13.78 -11.69
C ASN A 49 2.83 14.10 -13.17
N PRO A 50 1.56 14.03 -13.60
CA PRO A 50 1.23 14.17 -15.01
C PRO A 50 1.35 15.59 -15.57
N ASP A 51 1.46 16.62 -14.71
CA ASP A 51 1.60 18.02 -15.13
C ASP A 51 2.95 18.65 -14.71
N CYS A 52 3.81 17.93 -13.98
CA CYS A 52 5.10 18.46 -13.54
C CYS A 52 6.13 17.37 -13.24
N GLU A 53 7.40 17.75 -13.08
CA GLU A 53 8.49 16.78 -12.82
C GLU A 53 8.54 16.22 -11.39
N ARG A 54 7.58 16.58 -10.54
CA ARG A 54 7.52 16.09 -9.15
C ARG A 54 7.04 14.64 -9.09
N ASN A 55 7.47 13.95 -8.05
CA ASN A 55 7.00 12.60 -7.77
C ASN A 55 5.70 12.65 -6.94
N ILE A 56 4.80 11.71 -7.22
CA ILE A 56 3.64 11.41 -6.37
C ILE A 56 3.90 10.05 -5.73
N TRP A 57 3.97 10.03 -4.40
CA TRP A 57 4.26 8.83 -3.63
C TRP A 57 3.00 7.98 -3.42
N VAL A 58 3.15 6.67 -3.48
CA VAL A 58 2.04 5.74 -3.32
C VAL A 58 2.15 5.04 -1.97
N PHE A 59 1.11 5.15 -1.16
CA PHE A 59 1.02 4.51 0.15
C PHE A 59 -0.13 3.50 0.18
N CYS A 60 0.05 2.48 1.00
CA CYS A 60 -1.02 1.56 1.36
C CYS A 60 -1.74 2.03 2.64
N ASP A 61 -2.99 1.59 2.80
CA ASP A 61 -3.75 1.73 4.03
C ASP A 61 -3.12 0.87 5.17
N VAL A 62 -2.41 1.54 6.08
CA VAL A 62 -1.66 0.92 7.19
C VAL A 62 -2.58 0.13 8.14
N PRO A 63 -3.73 0.65 8.61
CA PRO A 63 -4.71 -0.16 9.35
C PRO A 63 -5.06 -1.49 8.67
N HIS A 64 -5.25 -1.50 7.35
CA HIS A 64 -5.57 -2.72 6.62
C HIS A 64 -4.40 -3.71 6.63
N LEU A 65 -3.16 -3.21 6.51
CA LEU A 65 -1.93 -4.00 6.62
C LEU A 65 -1.81 -4.68 7.99
N LEU A 66 -2.00 -3.93 9.08
CA LEU A 66 -1.92 -4.48 10.43
C LEU A 66 -2.97 -5.57 10.67
N LYS A 67 -4.19 -5.36 10.16
CA LYS A 67 -5.26 -6.35 10.25
C LYS A 67 -4.91 -7.64 9.49
N LEU A 68 -4.37 -7.55 8.28
CA LEU A 68 -3.95 -8.72 7.50
C LEU A 68 -2.80 -9.45 8.19
N MET A 69 -1.81 -8.73 8.72
CA MET A 69 -0.71 -9.31 9.48
C MET A 69 -1.21 -10.07 10.71
N ARG A 70 -2.16 -9.50 11.45
CA ARG A 70 -2.83 -10.18 12.58
C ARG A 70 -3.52 -11.46 12.12
N ASN A 71 -4.29 -11.41 11.03
CA ASN A 71 -4.97 -12.59 10.49
C ASN A 71 -3.96 -13.70 10.16
N HIS A 72 -2.91 -13.40 9.38
CA HIS A 72 -1.88 -14.38 9.04
C HIS A 72 -1.21 -14.98 10.28
N LEU A 73 -0.89 -14.16 11.29
CA LEU A 73 -0.29 -14.63 12.55
C LEU A 73 -1.20 -15.61 13.31
N VAL A 74 -2.51 -15.34 13.35
CA VAL A 74 -3.49 -16.12 14.11
C VAL A 74 -3.91 -17.39 13.36
N ASP A 75 -4.10 -17.28 12.04
CA ASP A 75 -4.69 -18.35 11.22
C ASP A 75 -3.63 -19.40 10.81
N GLU A 76 -2.44 -18.95 10.39
CA GLU A 76 -1.41 -19.82 9.81
C GLU A 76 -0.06 -19.76 10.57
N GLY A 77 0.24 -18.62 11.20
CA GLY A 77 1.55 -18.31 11.74
C GLY A 77 2.50 -17.68 10.70
N LEU A 78 3.60 -17.12 11.18
CA LEU A 78 4.63 -16.45 10.39
C LEU A 78 5.93 -17.25 10.45
N ARG A 79 6.65 -17.31 9.32
CA ARG A 79 8.03 -17.80 9.25
C ARG A 79 8.98 -16.63 9.04
N LEU A 80 9.90 -16.45 9.96
CA LEU A 80 10.95 -15.44 9.86
C LEU A 80 12.08 -15.92 8.93
N ALA A 81 12.95 -14.98 8.53
CA ALA A 81 14.01 -15.25 7.57
C ALA A 81 15.04 -16.30 8.05
N ASP A 82 15.19 -16.45 9.37
CA ASP A 82 16.05 -17.44 10.02
C ASP A 82 15.38 -18.82 10.18
N GLY A 83 14.13 -18.96 9.72
CA GLY A 83 13.33 -20.18 9.85
C GLY A 83 12.51 -20.27 11.13
N THR A 84 12.66 -19.32 12.06
CA THR A 84 11.88 -19.27 13.30
C THR A 84 10.38 -19.16 12.98
N ALA A 85 9.58 -20.02 13.60
CA ALA A 85 8.12 -19.99 13.49
C ALA A 85 7.52 -19.17 14.63
N VAL A 86 6.71 -18.16 14.29
CA VAL A 86 5.98 -17.32 15.23
C VAL A 86 4.49 -17.54 15.00
N ASN A 87 3.74 -17.94 16.02
CA ASN A 87 2.31 -18.18 15.91
C ASN A 87 1.60 -17.76 17.20
N LYS A 88 0.26 -17.89 17.21
CA LYS A 88 -0.57 -17.49 18.34
C LYS A 88 -0.21 -18.14 19.68
N LYS A 89 0.44 -19.32 19.68
CA LYS A 89 0.83 -20.03 20.91
C LYS A 89 1.74 -19.17 21.79
N LEU A 90 2.66 -18.40 21.18
CA LEU A 90 3.52 -17.47 21.91
C LEU A 90 2.72 -16.46 22.76
N ILE A 91 1.58 -16.01 22.22
CA ILE A 91 0.71 -15.06 22.93
C ILE A 91 -0.11 -15.78 24.00
N GLU A 92 -0.61 -16.99 23.71
CA GLU A 92 -1.33 -17.83 24.67
C GLU A 92 -0.44 -18.14 25.89
N ASP A 93 0.81 -18.55 25.67
CA ASP A 93 1.78 -18.88 26.73
C ASP A 93 2.13 -17.67 27.63
N LEU A 94 1.98 -16.43 27.14
CA LEU A 94 2.23 -15.20 27.92
C LEU A 94 1.03 -14.77 28.79
N MET A 95 -0.16 -15.32 28.51
CA MET A 95 -1.39 -14.97 29.22
C MET A 95 -1.68 -15.92 30.40
N GLU A 96 -0.90 -16.99 30.55
CA GLU A 96 -0.90 -17.93 31.67
C GLU A 96 0.06 -17.49 32.79
#